data_AF-A0A937QMP0-F1
#
_entry.id   AF-A0A937QMP0-F1
#
_cell.length_a   1.000
_cell.length_b   1.000
_cell.length_c   1.000
_cell.angle_alpha   90.00
_cell.angle_beta   90.00
_cell.angle_gamma   90.00
#
_symmetry.space_group_name_H-M   'P 1'
#
loop_
_entity.id
_entity.type
_entity.pdbx_description
1 polymer ?
#
loop_
_entity_poly.entity_id
_entity_poly.type
_entity_poly.pdbx_seq_one_letter_code
_entity_poly.pdbx_strand_id
1 'polypeptide(L)'
;MEDGEKRESAFWLVLPFIITSCCIVALTIMGLKSGEEDSWYYIGVPAMTLVVFPCAKMAVLQFQRCSKAGTSRITEEMYDCNPELCILRDKVKKWWMVGVLMAIVAFFFAVAGISILNAIRPQDKWITNIGDKRDTNESSVTRNYHKGVGEISEKGMPPAFIESSNVHKRLQFYDKLIYGSFPLGFLGMLAGAIFLIRLLIGGWWKKDKKTPIAWKIVPVIAIALFLLPIWLTSDLDKRMSEIIRAKIVEFLTNVSDEVIVIINDEVVDNPGDVISTLATLGTGKTIKWPSGKRFRIQVVDSGHSLTLELGRDSWLNTAYWVFYPGYRHTRLNKIGGIKTTIFYKY
;
A
#
# COMPACT_ATOMS: atom_id res chain seq x y z
N MET A 1 10.24 -35.36 30.97
CA MET A 1 10.24 -33.96 31.43
C MET A 1 11.23 -33.10 30.63
N GLU A 2 12.40 -33.62 30.25
CA GLU A 2 13.40 -32.88 29.43
C GLU A 2 12.88 -32.39 28.05
N ASP A 3 11.96 -33.10 27.40
CA ASP A 3 11.46 -32.71 26.07
C ASP A 3 10.54 -31.46 26.08
N GLY A 4 9.89 -31.16 27.21
CA GLY A 4 9.03 -29.98 27.35
C GLY A 4 9.84 -28.68 27.45
N GLU A 5 10.95 -28.74 28.20
CA GLU A 5 11.83 -27.59 28.45
C GLU A 5 12.62 -27.19 27.18
N LYS A 6 13.02 -28.19 26.37
CA LYS A 6 13.62 -27.95 25.04
C LYS A 6 12.64 -27.26 24.08
N ARG A 7 11.36 -27.66 24.05
CA ARG A 7 10.33 -27.07 23.18
C ARG A 7 9.98 -25.63 23.56
N GLU A 8 9.88 -25.31 24.85
CA GLU A 8 9.64 -23.94 25.31
C GLU A 8 10.81 -23.01 24.93
N SER A 9 12.06 -23.47 25.10
CA SER A 9 13.23 -22.65 24.77
C SER A 9 13.28 -22.26 23.28
N ALA A 10 12.87 -23.17 22.40
CA ALA A 10 12.85 -22.96 20.95
C ALA A 10 11.79 -21.94 20.53
N PHE A 11 10.60 -21.97 21.13
CA PHE A 11 9.52 -21.02 20.82
C PHE A 11 9.93 -19.57 21.11
N TRP A 12 10.53 -19.32 22.28
CA TRP A 12 10.98 -17.98 22.68
C TRP A 12 12.13 -17.46 21.81
N LEU A 13 12.98 -18.34 21.32
CA LEU A 13 14.06 -17.97 20.41
C LEU A 13 13.53 -17.50 19.05
N VAL A 14 12.36 -18.00 18.63
CA VAL A 14 11.75 -17.75 17.31
C VAL A 14 10.75 -16.57 17.32
N LEU A 15 10.10 -16.28 18.45
CA LEU A 15 9.07 -15.23 18.56
C LEU A 15 9.51 -13.82 18.10
N PRO A 16 10.69 -13.28 18.45
CA PRO A 16 11.10 -11.96 17.95
C PRO A 16 11.35 -11.99 16.45
N PHE A 17 11.82 -13.11 15.89
CA PHE A 17 11.92 -13.28 14.43
C PHE A 17 10.54 -13.28 13.77
N ILE A 18 9.51 -13.86 14.38
CA ILE A 18 8.13 -13.80 13.86
C ILE A 18 7.63 -12.37 13.84
N ILE A 19 7.76 -11.63 14.96
CA ILE A 19 7.30 -10.24 15.06
C ILE A 19 8.04 -9.35 14.05
N THR A 20 9.36 -9.45 13.99
CA THR A 20 10.17 -8.69 13.03
C THR A 20 9.85 -9.10 11.59
N SER A 21 9.64 -10.39 11.31
CA SER A 21 9.22 -10.84 9.98
C SER A 21 7.84 -10.33 9.60
N CYS A 22 6.87 -10.31 10.51
CA CYS A 22 5.55 -9.72 10.25
C CYS A 22 5.63 -8.21 9.98
N CYS A 23 6.46 -7.47 10.72
CA CYS A 23 6.73 -6.07 10.46
C CYS A 23 7.40 -5.87 9.10
N ILE A 24 8.44 -6.64 8.79
CA ILE A 24 9.13 -6.60 7.49
C ILE A 24 8.13 -6.93 6.38
N VAL A 25 7.36 -8.03 6.48
CA VAL A 25 6.36 -8.41 5.48
C VAL A 25 5.30 -7.32 5.30
N ALA A 26 4.81 -6.69 6.38
CA ALA A 26 3.88 -5.58 6.28
C ALA A 26 4.50 -4.37 5.57
N LEU A 27 5.74 -4.01 5.91
CA LEU A 27 6.52 -2.95 5.26
C LEU A 27 6.85 -3.29 3.80
N THR A 28 7.12 -4.55 3.50
CA THR A 28 7.38 -5.11 2.16
C THR A 28 6.14 -5.07 1.30
N ILE A 29 4.98 -5.45 1.84
CA ILE A 29 3.69 -5.32 1.13
C ILE A 29 3.36 -3.84 0.90
N MET A 30 3.73 -2.95 1.83
CA MET A 30 3.55 -1.50 1.66
C MET A 30 4.54 -0.90 0.65
N GLY A 31 5.80 -1.36 0.63
CA GLY A 31 6.87 -0.87 -0.24
C GLY A 31 6.85 -1.45 -1.65
N LEU A 32 6.60 -2.75 -1.82
CA LEU A 32 6.37 -3.36 -3.15
C LEU A 32 5.13 -2.77 -3.85
N LYS A 33 4.21 -2.15 -3.09
CA LYS A 33 3.06 -1.43 -3.64
C LYS A 33 3.40 -0.05 -4.19
N SER A 34 4.56 0.55 -3.90
CA SER A 34 4.90 1.90 -4.39
C SER A 34 5.48 1.92 -5.81
N GLY A 35 5.86 0.77 -6.39
CA GLY A 35 6.23 0.64 -7.81
C GLY A 35 7.50 1.38 -8.26
N GLU A 36 8.02 2.32 -7.48
CA GLU A 36 9.31 2.96 -7.68
C GLU A 36 10.42 2.18 -6.94
N GLU A 37 11.56 2.02 -7.59
CA GLU A 37 12.85 1.57 -7.01
C GLU A 37 13.40 2.60 -6.02
N ASP A 38 12.56 3.06 -5.10
CA ASP A 38 12.95 4.05 -4.12
C ASP A 38 13.94 3.40 -3.15
N SER A 39 15.17 3.90 -3.19
CA SER A 39 16.27 3.61 -2.27
C SER A 39 15.83 3.66 -0.79
N TRP A 40 14.79 4.42 -0.46
CA TRP A 40 14.17 4.48 0.86
C TRP A 40 13.55 3.16 1.33
N TYR A 41 13.09 2.28 0.45
CA TYR A 41 12.65 0.94 0.84
C TYR A 41 13.83 0.10 1.33
N TYR A 42 14.95 0.17 0.58
CA TYR A 42 16.20 -0.52 0.90
C TYR A 42 16.94 0.08 2.10
N ILE A 43 16.66 1.34 2.48
CA ILE A 43 17.23 1.98 3.68
C ILE A 43 16.28 1.86 4.88
N GLY A 44 14.99 2.06 4.65
CA GLY A 44 13.94 2.10 5.68
C GLY A 44 13.62 0.75 6.28
N VAL A 45 13.56 -0.33 5.48
CA VAL A 45 13.34 -1.68 6.00
C VAL A 45 14.52 -2.13 6.88
N PRO A 46 15.80 -1.98 6.46
CA PRO A 46 16.93 -2.26 7.35
C PRO A 46 17.01 -1.35 8.57
N ALA A 47 16.75 -0.04 8.44
CA ALA A 47 16.75 0.87 9.59
C ALA A 47 15.65 0.51 10.61
N MET A 48 14.43 0.18 10.15
CA MET A 48 13.37 -0.34 11.00
C MET A 48 13.75 -1.68 11.62
N THR A 49 14.37 -2.58 10.85
CA THR A 49 14.81 -3.88 11.38
C THR A 49 15.87 -3.68 12.47
N LEU A 50 16.81 -2.75 12.28
CA LEU A 50 17.83 -2.37 13.26
C LEU A 50 17.25 -1.76 14.54
N VAL A 51 16.06 -1.14 14.49
CA VAL A 51 15.41 -0.57 15.68
C VAL A 51 14.43 -1.57 16.33
N VAL A 52 13.61 -2.24 15.52
CA VAL A 52 12.53 -3.12 15.98
C VAL A 52 13.10 -4.46 16.47
N PHE A 53 14.13 -5.02 15.82
CA PHE A 53 14.69 -6.31 16.21
C PHE A 53 15.36 -6.28 17.58
N PRO A 54 16.20 -5.29 17.96
CA PRO A 54 16.76 -5.22 19.31
C PRO A 54 15.69 -4.99 20.37
N CYS A 55 14.66 -4.18 20.07
CA CYS A 55 13.54 -3.97 20.98
C CYS A 55 12.76 -5.26 21.22
N ALA A 56 12.43 -6.00 20.15
CA ALA A 56 11.76 -7.29 20.24
C ALA A 56 12.62 -8.34 20.97
N LYS A 57 13.92 -8.41 20.66
CA LYS A 57 14.87 -9.32 21.31
C LYS A 57 15.04 -8.99 22.80
N MET A 58 15.16 -7.71 23.17
CA MET A 58 15.21 -7.31 24.57
C MET A 58 13.93 -7.66 25.31
N ALA A 59 12.77 -7.43 24.71
CA ALA A 59 11.48 -7.83 25.31
C ALA A 59 11.42 -9.34 25.55
N VAL A 60 11.90 -10.14 24.59
CA VAL A 60 11.94 -11.61 24.69
C VAL A 60 12.98 -12.12 25.70
N LEU A 61 14.16 -11.49 25.78
CA LEU A 61 15.17 -11.86 26.78
C LEU A 61 14.71 -11.50 28.20
N GLN A 62 14.07 -10.35 28.38
CA GLN A 62 13.42 -9.99 29.63
C GLN A 62 12.32 -10.99 29.97
N PHE A 63 11.53 -11.42 28.97
CA PHE A 63 10.54 -12.48 29.14
C PHE A 63 11.15 -13.80 29.60
N GLN A 64 12.22 -14.28 28.94
CA GLN A 64 12.88 -15.53 29.32
C GLN A 64 13.47 -15.47 30.73
N ARG A 65 14.06 -14.34 31.13
CA ARG A 65 14.58 -14.14 32.49
C ARG A 65 13.45 -14.16 33.52
N CYS A 66 12.35 -13.48 33.23
CA CYS A 66 11.16 -13.46 34.07
C CYS A 66 10.49 -14.84 34.18
N SER A 67 10.39 -15.57 33.06
CA SER A 67 9.84 -16.92 32.99
C SER A 67 10.71 -17.90 33.78
N LYS A 68 12.03 -17.90 33.56
CA LYS A 68 12.96 -18.78 34.30
C LYS A 68 12.99 -18.49 35.79
N ALA A 69 12.88 -17.22 36.18
CA ALA A 69 12.77 -16.82 37.58
C ALA A 69 11.42 -17.23 38.22
N GLY A 70 10.36 -17.37 37.41
CA GLY A 70 9.06 -17.88 37.85
C GLY A 70 8.93 -19.40 37.84
N THR A 71 9.67 -20.11 36.98
CA THR A 71 9.59 -21.59 36.83
C THR A 71 10.66 -22.36 37.59
N SER A 72 11.66 -21.69 38.17
CA SER A 72 12.64 -22.35 39.04
C SER A 72 12.00 -22.77 40.37
N ARG A 73 11.33 -23.93 40.40
CA ARG A 73 10.95 -24.73 41.60
C ARG A 73 10.21 -24.04 42.75
N ILE A 74 9.68 -22.85 42.56
CA ILE A 74 8.76 -22.24 43.52
C ILE A 74 7.38 -22.81 43.17
N THR A 75 6.98 -23.89 43.84
CA THR A 75 5.60 -24.39 43.78
C THR A 75 4.65 -23.25 44.15
N GLU A 76 3.42 -23.22 43.60
CA GLU A 76 2.44 -22.17 43.94
C GLU A 76 2.31 -21.96 45.46
N GLU A 77 2.49 -23.03 46.25
CA GLU A 77 2.51 -23.03 47.71
C GLU A 77 3.64 -22.17 48.33
N MET A 78 4.81 -22.06 47.70
CA MET A 78 5.90 -21.19 48.19
C MET A 78 5.65 -19.71 47.91
N TYR A 79 4.87 -19.37 46.88
CA TYR A 79 4.47 -17.98 46.62
C TYR A 79 3.46 -17.47 47.65
N ASP A 80 2.65 -18.35 48.22
CA ASP A 80 1.68 -18.00 49.27
C ASP A 80 2.33 -17.90 50.65
N CYS A 81 3.44 -18.60 50.88
CA CYS A 81 4.16 -18.56 52.16
C CYS A 81 5.17 -17.41 52.28
N ASN A 82 5.62 -16.80 51.17
CA ASN A 82 6.63 -15.73 51.20
C ASN A 82 6.14 -14.45 50.49
N PRO A 83 5.79 -13.38 51.24
CA PRO A 83 5.23 -12.16 50.68
C PRO A 83 6.19 -11.43 49.71
N GLU A 84 7.50 -11.57 49.86
CA GLU A 84 8.48 -10.94 48.96
C GLU A 84 8.45 -11.55 47.55
N LEU A 85 8.26 -12.88 47.45
CA LEU A 85 8.13 -13.57 46.17
C LEU A 85 6.84 -13.19 45.44
N CYS A 86 5.73 -13.00 46.18
CA CYS A 86 4.49 -12.47 45.60
C CYS A 86 4.67 -11.07 45.00
N ILE A 87 5.37 -10.18 45.71
CA ILE A 87 5.69 -8.83 45.21
C ILE A 87 6.57 -8.90 43.94
N LEU A 88 7.54 -9.82 43.91
CA LEU A 88 8.42 -10.00 42.75
C LEU A 88 7.64 -10.50 41.52
N ARG A 89 6.73 -11.46 41.70
CA ARG A 89 5.85 -11.99 40.64
C ARG A 89 4.97 -10.89 40.03
N ASP A 90 4.38 -10.04 40.87
CA ASP A 90 3.54 -8.95 40.41
C ASP A 90 4.34 -7.84 39.72
N LYS A 91 5.57 -7.56 40.18
CA LYS A 91 6.51 -6.67 39.48
C LYS A 91 6.87 -7.22 38.11
N VAL A 92 7.19 -8.52 38.02
CA VAL A 92 7.51 -9.20 36.75
C VAL A 92 6.33 -9.13 35.77
N LYS A 93 5.10 -9.42 36.22
CA LYS A 93 3.89 -9.27 35.39
C LYS A 93 3.67 -7.83 34.93
N LYS A 94 3.91 -6.82 35.79
CA LYS A 94 3.83 -5.41 35.39
C LYS A 94 4.85 -5.06 34.30
N TRP A 95 6.12 -5.45 34.49
CA TRP A 95 7.17 -5.20 33.50
C TRP A 95 6.93 -5.93 32.18
N TRP A 96 6.33 -7.12 32.21
CA TRP A 96 5.89 -7.84 31.01
C TRP A 96 4.89 -7.02 30.19
N MET A 97 3.87 -6.46 30.84
CA MET A 97 2.86 -5.66 30.16
C MET A 97 3.40 -4.36 29.62
N VAL A 98 4.33 -3.74 30.33
CA VAL A 98 5.05 -2.55 29.85
C VAL A 98 5.85 -2.88 28.58
N GLY A 99 6.54 -4.02 28.53
CA GLY A 99 7.29 -4.46 27.35
C GLY A 99 6.40 -4.69 26.13
N VAL A 100 5.28 -5.40 26.29
CA VAL A 100 4.31 -5.64 25.20
C VAL A 100 3.68 -4.32 24.74
N LEU A 101 3.31 -3.44 25.67
CA LEU A 101 2.77 -2.12 25.36
C LEU A 101 3.75 -1.29 24.53
N MET A 102 5.02 -1.22 24.93
CA MET A 102 6.05 -0.47 24.21
C MET A 102 6.28 -1.01 22.79
N ALA A 103 6.22 -2.34 22.60
CA ALA A 103 6.33 -2.95 21.28
C ALA A 103 5.13 -2.61 20.38
N ILE A 104 3.91 -2.63 20.93
CA ILE A 104 2.69 -2.22 20.22
C ILE A 104 2.76 -0.74 19.85
N VAL A 105 3.11 0.13 20.80
CA VAL A 105 3.25 1.58 20.56
C VAL A 105 4.31 1.87 19.49
N ALA A 106 5.47 1.22 19.55
CA ALA A 106 6.52 1.36 18.54
C ALA A 106 6.04 0.94 17.14
N PHE A 107 5.27 -0.15 17.04
CA PHE A 107 4.66 -0.58 15.78
C PHE A 107 3.68 0.48 15.24
N PHE A 108 2.87 1.10 16.10
CA PHE A 108 1.95 2.16 15.70
C PHE A 108 2.66 3.43 15.22
N PHE A 109 3.69 3.89 15.93
CA PHE A 109 4.49 5.02 15.49
C PHE A 109 5.19 4.76 14.15
N ALA A 110 5.64 3.52 13.91
CA ALA A 110 6.20 3.12 12.63
C ALA A 110 5.20 3.23 11.48
N VAL A 111 3.99 2.68 11.65
CA VAL A 111 2.93 2.74 10.63
C VAL A 111 2.44 4.17 10.39
N ALA A 112 2.27 4.95 11.47
CA ALA A 112 1.86 6.35 11.38
C ALA A 112 2.93 7.21 10.69
N GLY A 113 4.20 7.05 11.06
CA GLY A 113 5.33 7.76 10.45
C GLY A 113 5.42 7.51 8.94
N ILE A 114 5.26 6.26 8.49
CA ILE A 114 5.23 5.92 7.06
C ILE A 114 4.03 6.55 6.35
N SER A 115 2.86 6.53 6.99
CA SER A 115 1.65 7.13 6.42
C SER A 115 1.78 8.65 6.26
N ILE A 116 2.36 9.33 7.27
CA ILE A 116 2.64 10.76 7.24
C ILE A 116 3.71 11.10 6.20
N LEU A 117 4.80 10.32 6.13
CA LEU A 117 5.84 10.53 5.11
C LEU A 117 5.30 10.38 3.68
N ASN A 118 4.42 9.40 3.46
CA ASN A 118 3.72 9.24 2.18
C ASN A 118 2.75 10.40 1.87
N ALA A 119 2.18 11.03 2.90
CA ALA A 119 1.31 12.19 2.74
C ALA A 119 2.07 13.51 2.53
N ILE A 120 3.24 13.67 3.16
CA ILE A 120 4.08 14.88 3.08
C ILE A 120 4.94 14.91 1.82
N ARG A 121 5.18 13.75 1.17
CA ARG A 121 5.98 13.68 -0.05
C ARG A 121 5.44 14.70 -1.07
N PRO A 122 6.21 15.76 -1.41
CA PRO A 122 5.71 16.89 -2.18
C PRO A 122 5.17 16.40 -3.51
N GLN A 123 3.88 16.67 -3.74
CA GLN A 123 3.08 16.08 -4.81
C GLN A 123 3.38 16.70 -6.21
N ASP A 124 4.41 17.54 -6.30
CA ASP A 124 4.61 18.50 -7.39
C ASP A 124 5.79 18.15 -8.32
N LYS A 125 6.59 17.13 -7.98
CA LYS A 125 7.79 16.78 -8.77
C LYS A 125 7.52 15.97 -10.03
N TRP A 126 6.33 15.39 -10.20
CA TRP A 126 6.01 14.59 -11.40
C TRP A 126 5.60 15.44 -12.61
N ILE A 127 5.03 16.63 -12.38
CA ILE A 127 4.60 17.52 -13.49
C ILE A 127 5.79 18.36 -13.99
N THR A 128 6.76 18.69 -13.14
CA THR A 128 7.86 19.61 -13.51
C THR A 128 9.08 18.93 -14.14
N ASN A 129 9.30 17.62 -13.93
CA ASN A 129 10.50 16.95 -14.43
C ASN A 129 10.40 16.34 -15.84
N ILE A 130 9.24 16.46 -16.51
CA ILE A 130 9.11 16.08 -17.93
C ILE A 130 9.62 17.19 -18.85
N GLY A 131 9.78 18.43 -18.35
CA GLY A 131 10.16 19.59 -19.15
C GLY A 131 11.64 19.94 -19.23
N ASP A 132 12.48 19.55 -18.26
CA ASP A 132 13.73 20.30 -17.99
C ASP A 132 15.04 19.51 -18.19
N LYS A 133 14.98 18.33 -18.81
CA LYS A 133 16.19 17.59 -19.27
C LYS A 133 16.15 17.33 -20.77
N ARG A 134 15.98 18.39 -21.57
CA ARG A 134 16.41 18.37 -22.97
C ARG A 134 17.88 18.79 -23.03
N ASP A 135 18.75 17.80 -23.01
CA ASP A 135 20.12 17.98 -23.46
C ASP A 135 20.10 18.44 -24.94
N THR A 136 20.91 19.45 -25.20
CA THR A 136 20.92 20.38 -26.33
C THR A 136 21.38 19.82 -27.68
N ASN A 137 21.05 18.57 -28.01
CA ASN A 137 21.36 17.95 -29.31
C ASN A 137 20.10 17.52 -30.08
N GLU A 138 19.11 18.40 -30.19
CA GLU A 138 17.99 18.23 -31.12
C GLU A 138 18.50 18.34 -32.57
N SER A 139 18.62 17.18 -33.21
CA SER A 139 18.74 17.04 -34.67
C SER A 139 17.66 17.84 -35.39
N SER A 140 18.02 18.47 -36.51
CA SER A 140 17.17 19.37 -37.31
C SER A 140 15.92 18.73 -37.92
N VAL A 141 15.69 17.43 -37.73
CA VAL A 141 14.58 16.67 -38.31
C VAL A 141 13.29 16.78 -37.47
N THR A 142 13.37 16.93 -36.15
CA THR A 142 12.18 17.11 -35.28
C THR A 142 11.64 18.54 -35.25
N ARG A 143 12.45 19.54 -35.65
CA ARG A 143 12.06 20.96 -35.58
C ARG A 143 10.97 21.36 -36.59
N ASN A 144 10.80 20.60 -37.68
CA ASN A 144 9.74 20.87 -38.67
C ASN A 144 8.39 20.24 -38.32
N TYR A 145 8.34 19.21 -37.46
CA TYR A 145 7.07 18.68 -36.94
C TYR A 145 6.51 19.56 -35.81
N HIS A 146 7.36 20.16 -34.97
CA HIS A 146 6.91 21.03 -33.87
C HIS A 146 6.41 22.42 -34.29
N LYS A 147 6.60 22.84 -35.54
CA LYS A 147 6.10 24.15 -36.02
C LYS A 147 4.64 24.12 -36.49
N GLY A 148 4.08 22.95 -36.79
CA GLY A 148 2.66 22.75 -37.10
C GLY A 148 1.85 22.17 -35.94
N VAL A 149 2.53 21.55 -34.99
CA VAL A 149 1.96 21.06 -33.73
C VAL A 149 2.10 22.18 -32.71
N GLY A 150 1.33 23.26 -32.90
CA GLY A 150 1.25 24.36 -31.95
C GLY A 150 0.95 23.82 -30.56
N GLU A 151 1.63 24.38 -29.54
CA GLU A 151 1.47 24.08 -28.11
C GLU A 151 0.34 23.06 -27.86
N ILE A 152 0.65 21.75 -27.89
CA ILE A 152 -0.26 20.74 -27.35
C ILE A 152 -0.21 20.99 -25.84
N SER A 153 -0.98 21.99 -25.47
CA SER A 153 -1.29 22.38 -24.12
C SER A 153 -1.75 21.11 -23.41
N GLU A 154 -1.43 20.99 -22.13
CA GLU A 154 -2.02 20.03 -21.19
C GLU A 154 -3.57 20.00 -21.23
N LYS A 155 -4.22 20.88 -22.02
CA LYS A 155 -5.65 20.97 -22.33
C LYS A 155 -6.27 19.80 -23.11
N GLY A 156 -5.53 18.75 -23.42
CA GLY A 156 -6.07 17.66 -24.22
C GLY A 156 -6.85 16.58 -23.47
N MET A 157 -7.03 16.56 -22.14
CA MET A 157 -7.70 15.39 -21.51
C MET A 157 -9.00 15.02 -22.22
N PRO A 158 -9.32 13.72 -22.41
CA PRO A 158 -10.55 13.31 -23.05
C PRO A 158 -11.74 14.04 -22.40
N PRO A 159 -12.80 14.41 -23.14
CA PRO A 159 -13.88 15.24 -22.60
C PRO A 159 -14.48 14.72 -21.28
N ALA A 160 -14.50 13.41 -21.10
CA ALA A 160 -14.95 12.74 -19.89
C ALA A 160 -14.05 12.93 -18.65
N PHE A 161 -12.82 13.45 -18.81
CA PHE A 161 -11.87 13.65 -17.73
C PHE A 161 -11.51 15.12 -17.48
N ILE A 162 -12.06 16.04 -18.28
CA ILE A 162 -12.00 17.49 -18.02
C ILE A 162 -12.63 17.78 -16.64
N GLU A 163 -12.06 18.71 -15.89
CA GLU A 163 -12.47 19.04 -14.51
C GLU A 163 -13.96 19.36 -14.35
N SER A 164 -14.56 19.96 -15.38
CA SER A 164 -15.98 20.32 -15.41
C SER A 164 -16.92 19.11 -15.56
N SER A 165 -16.41 17.97 -16.06
CA SER A 165 -17.21 16.78 -16.37
C SER A 165 -17.76 16.09 -15.10
N ASN A 166 -18.95 15.50 -15.24
CA ASN A 166 -19.57 14.74 -14.14
C ASN A 166 -18.76 13.50 -13.74
N VAL A 167 -18.03 12.90 -14.68
CA VAL A 167 -17.14 11.76 -14.43
C VAL A 167 -15.96 12.19 -13.57
N HIS A 168 -15.29 13.28 -13.92
CA HIS A 168 -14.18 13.82 -13.13
C HIS A 168 -14.62 14.14 -11.70
N LYS A 169 -15.75 14.86 -11.52
CA LYS A 169 -16.32 15.16 -10.20
C LYS A 169 -16.60 13.91 -9.37
N ARG A 170 -17.15 12.85 -10.00
CA ARG A 170 -17.42 11.57 -9.35
C ARG A 170 -16.14 10.86 -8.93
N LEU A 171 -15.10 10.86 -9.78
CA LEU A 171 -13.80 10.28 -9.47
C LEU A 171 -13.10 11.05 -8.35
N GLN A 172 -13.14 12.38 -8.34
CA GLN A 172 -12.65 13.19 -7.21
C GLN A 172 -13.40 12.91 -5.91
N PHE A 173 -14.72 12.69 -5.98
CA PHE A 173 -15.50 12.34 -4.80
C PHE A 173 -15.05 10.98 -4.22
N TYR A 174 -14.83 9.97 -5.07
CA TYR A 174 -14.30 8.67 -4.63
C TYR A 174 -12.89 8.78 -4.06
N ASP A 175 -12.03 9.58 -4.67
CA ASP A 175 -10.69 9.90 -4.19
C ASP A 175 -10.73 10.49 -2.75
N LYS A 176 -11.60 11.49 -2.53
CA LYS A 176 -11.82 12.10 -1.21
C LYS A 176 -12.37 11.09 -0.18
N LEU A 177 -13.29 10.21 -0.57
CA LEU A 177 -13.82 9.16 0.32
C LEU A 177 -12.74 8.16 0.72
N ILE A 178 -11.92 7.71 -0.24
CA ILE A 178 -10.78 6.82 0.03
C ILE A 178 -9.83 7.50 1.01
N TYR A 179 -9.46 8.75 0.76
CA TYR A 179 -8.56 9.51 1.63
C TYR A 179 -9.14 9.69 3.04
N GLY A 180 -10.41 10.09 3.13
CA GLY A 180 -11.13 10.27 4.40
C GLY A 180 -11.33 8.97 5.19
N SER A 181 -11.23 7.81 4.54
CA SER A 181 -11.36 6.51 5.20
C SER A 181 -10.10 6.08 5.96
N PHE A 182 -8.91 6.56 5.58
CA PHE A 182 -7.65 6.19 6.24
C PHE A 182 -7.61 6.58 7.73
N PRO A 183 -7.99 7.82 8.12
CA PRO A 183 -8.07 8.19 9.54
C PRO A 183 -9.02 7.30 10.34
N LEU A 184 -10.15 6.88 9.76
CA LEU A 184 -11.11 5.97 10.41
C LEU A 184 -10.48 4.61 10.68
N GLY A 185 -9.73 4.07 9.71
CA GLY A 185 -8.99 2.82 9.88
C GLY A 185 -7.95 2.92 11.00
N PHE A 186 -7.23 4.04 11.08
CA PHE A 186 -6.26 4.30 12.14
C PHE A 186 -6.90 4.40 13.52
N LEU A 187 -8.04 5.11 13.64
CA LEU A 187 -8.82 5.17 14.88
C LEU A 187 -9.32 3.79 15.31
N GLY A 188 -9.77 2.97 14.36
CA GLY A 188 -10.15 1.58 14.61
C GLY A 188 -8.99 0.74 15.17
N MET A 189 -7.80 0.88 14.59
CA MET A 189 -6.61 0.18 15.09
C MET A 189 -6.20 0.66 16.49
N LEU A 190 -6.25 1.97 16.76
CA LEU A 190 -5.95 2.52 18.10
C LEU A 190 -6.93 2.02 19.15
N ALA A 191 -8.23 2.03 18.84
CA ALA A 191 -9.26 1.49 19.74
C ALA A 191 -9.02 -0.02 20.01
N GLY A 192 -8.66 -0.78 18.98
CA GLY A 192 -8.27 -2.18 19.11
C GLY A 192 -7.04 -2.40 20.00
N ALA A 193 -6.02 -1.56 19.85
CA ALA A 193 -4.81 -1.61 20.67
C ALA A 193 -5.10 -1.30 22.14
N ILE A 194 -5.85 -0.22 22.42
CA ILE A 194 -6.26 0.15 23.79
C ILE A 194 -7.04 -0.98 24.44
N PHE A 195 -7.96 -1.61 23.69
CA PHE A 195 -8.70 -2.77 24.17
C PHE A 195 -7.76 -3.93 24.52
N LEU A 196 -6.83 -4.26 23.63
CA LEU A 196 -5.86 -5.35 23.82
C LEU A 196 -4.94 -5.11 25.03
N ILE A 197 -4.43 -3.87 25.19
CA ILE A 197 -3.65 -3.45 26.36
C ILE A 197 -4.46 -3.65 27.64
N ARG A 198 -5.75 -3.28 27.63
CA ARG A 198 -6.62 -3.49 28.78
C ARG A 198 -6.86 -4.97 29.06
N LEU A 199 -7.01 -5.82 28.03
CA LEU A 199 -7.13 -7.26 28.24
C LEU A 199 -5.89 -7.85 28.93
N LEU A 200 -4.70 -7.35 28.57
CA LEU A 200 -3.44 -7.75 29.17
C LEU A 200 -3.35 -7.27 30.64
N ILE A 201 -3.68 -6.00 30.92
CA ILE A 201 -3.59 -5.39 32.26
C ILE A 201 -4.67 -5.88 33.22
N GLY A 202 -5.92 -5.96 32.76
CA GLY A 202 -7.05 -6.32 33.60
C GLY A 202 -7.09 -7.81 33.96
N GLY A 203 -6.41 -8.66 33.17
CA GLY A 203 -6.58 -10.11 33.23
C GLY A 203 -8.00 -10.49 32.83
N TRP A 204 -8.17 -11.11 31.66
CA TRP A 204 -9.46 -11.62 31.14
C TRP A 204 -10.28 -12.47 32.14
N TRP A 205 -9.63 -12.93 33.20
CA TRP A 205 -10.06 -13.97 34.10
C TRP A 205 -10.58 -13.49 35.45
N LYS A 206 -10.41 -12.20 35.81
CA LYS A 206 -11.12 -11.68 36.98
C LYS A 206 -12.57 -11.50 36.60
N LYS A 207 -13.37 -12.48 37.02
CA LYS A 207 -14.81 -12.65 36.83
C LYS A 207 -15.60 -11.56 37.58
N ASP A 208 -15.22 -10.30 37.38
CA ASP A 208 -15.94 -9.17 37.94
C ASP A 208 -17.29 -9.08 37.23
N LYS A 209 -18.35 -9.42 37.96
CA LYS A 209 -19.75 -9.40 37.49
C LYS A 209 -20.23 -8.00 37.06
N LYS A 210 -19.41 -6.96 37.17
CA LYS A 210 -19.73 -5.55 36.87
C LYS A 210 -18.89 -4.96 35.74
N THR A 211 -18.57 -5.72 34.70
CA THR A 211 -17.98 -5.11 33.49
C THR A 211 -19.03 -4.24 32.78
N PRO A 212 -18.76 -2.93 32.57
CA PRO A 212 -19.68 -2.07 31.83
C PRO A 212 -19.96 -2.63 30.43
N ILE A 213 -21.22 -2.56 29.98
CA ILE A 213 -21.66 -3.02 28.65
C ILE A 213 -20.76 -2.44 27.53
N ALA A 214 -20.31 -1.19 27.68
CA ALA A 214 -19.39 -0.53 26.76
C ALA A 214 -18.17 -1.39 26.40
N TRP A 215 -17.59 -2.13 27.36
CA TRP A 215 -16.41 -2.98 27.11
C TRP A 215 -16.67 -4.20 26.24
N LYS A 216 -17.92 -4.66 26.16
CA LYS A 216 -18.33 -5.71 25.21
C LYS A 216 -18.49 -5.17 23.80
N ILE A 217 -18.86 -3.89 23.67
CA ILE A 217 -19.14 -3.23 22.38
C ILE A 217 -17.86 -2.68 21.74
N VAL A 218 -16.92 -2.16 22.54
CA VAL A 218 -15.63 -1.62 22.06
C VAL A 218 -14.90 -2.53 21.05
N PRO A 219 -14.72 -3.85 21.27
CA PRO A 219 -14.03 -4.70 20.30
C PRO A 219 -14.79 -4.82 18.97
N VAL A 220 -16.13 -4.85 19.01
CA VAL A 220 -16.97 -4.91 17.79
C VAL A 220 -16.82 -3.61 17.00
N ILE A 221 -16.88 -2.45 17.67
CA ILE A 221 -16.67 -1.14 17.04
C ILE A 221 -15.26 -1.04 16.45
N ALA A 222 -14.22 -1.48 17.17
CA ALA A 222 -12.85 -1.43 16.69
C ALA A 222 -12.65 -2.28 15.43
N ILE A 223 -13.19 -3.50 15.40
CA ILE A 223 -13.16 -4.37 14.22
C ILE A 223 -13.91 -3.72 13.06
N ALA A 224 -15.10 -3.16 13.30
CA ALA A 224 -15.89 -2.50 12.28
C ALA A 224 -15.15 -1.28 11.69
N LEU A 225 -14.57 -0.41 12.54
CA LEU A 225 -13.78 0.75 12.12
C LEU A 225 -12.51 0.36 11.37
N PHE A 226 -11.96 -0.84 11.61
CA PHE A 226 -10.80 -1.34 10.87
C PHE A 226 -11.18 -1.95 9.51
N LEU A 227 -12.21 -2.81 9.46
CA LEU A 227 -12.58 -3.53 8.25
C LEU A 227 -13.37 -2.68 7.26
N LEU A 228 -14.20 -1.74 7.73
CA LEU A 228 -15.05 -0.92 6.88
C LEU A 228 -14.25 -0.06 5.89
N PRO A 229 -13.18 0.67 6.29
CA PRO A 229 -12.34 1.42 5.36
C PRO A 229 -11.62 0.54 4.34
N ILE A 230 -11.18 -0.66 4.73
CA ILE A 230 -10.51 -1.61 3.82
C ILE A 230 -11.49 -2.07 2.75
N TRP A 231 -12.69 -2.47 3.16
CA TRP A 231 -13.76 -2.89 2.24
C TRP A 231 -14.19 -1.74 1.33
N LEU A 232 -14.43 -0.55 1.89
CA LEU A 232 -14.84 0.64 1.15
C LEU A 232 -13.77 1.06 0.12
N THR A 233 -12.49 1.10 0.52
CA THR A 233 -11.39 1.42 -0.39
C THR A 233 -11.32 0.42 -1.53
N SER A 234 -11.45 -0.88 -1.25
CA SER A 234 -11.42 -1.91 -2.29
C SER A 234 -12.62 -1.84 -3.25
N ASP A 235 -13.82 -1.50 -2.77
CA ASP A 235 -15.00 -1.36 -3.63
C ASP A 235 -14.92 -0.11 -4.50
N LEU A 236 -14.52 1.03 -3.91
CA LEU A 236 -14.35 2.28 -4.62
C LEU A 236 -13.25 2.20 -5.69
N ASP A 237 -12.11 1.57 -5.40
CA ASP A 237 -11.02 1.37 -6.36
C ASP A 237 -11.47 0.56 -7.59
N LYS A 238 -12.27 -0.50 -7.38
CA LYS A 238 -12.87 -1.28 -8.47
C LYS A 238 -13.82 -0.43 -9.32
N ARG A 239 -14.74 0.30 -8.69
CA ARG A 239 -15.70 1.17 -9.40
C ARG A 239 -15.02 2.30 -10.17
N MET A 240 -14.00 2.92 -9.58
CA MET A 240 -13.18 3.93 -10.26
C MET A 240 -12.53 3.36 -11.51
N SER A 241 -11.88 2.19 -11.37
CA SER A 241 -11.21 1.50 -12.48
C SER A 241 -12.20 1.12 -13.59
N GLU A 242 -13.40 0.67 -13.24
CA GLU A 242 -14.47 0.35 -14.21
C GLU A 242 -14.94 1.59 -14.98
N ILE A 243 -15.18 2.71 -14.29
CA ILE A 243 -15.60 3.98 -14.91
C ILE A 243 -14.51 4.50 -15.86
N ILE A 244 -13.26 4.55 -15.39
CA ILE A 244 -12.13 5.05 -16.18
C ILE A 244 -11.93 4.16 -17.40
N ARG A 245 -11.93 2.83 -17.23
CA ARG A 245 -11.83 1.89 -18.35
C ARG A 245 -12.95 2.09 -19.37
N ALA A 246 -14.21 2.18 -18.93
CA ALA A 246 -15.34 2.38 -19.82
C ALA A 246 -15.18 3.67 -20.65
N LYS A 247 -14.74 4.76 -20.02
CA LYS A 247 -14.50 6.05 -20.71
C LYS A 247 -13.30 6.04 -21.64
N ILE A 248 -12.25 5.29 -21.32
CA ILE A 248 -11.11 5.10 -22.22
C ILE A 248 -11.51 4.27 -23.44
N VAL A 249 -12.23 3.17 -23.24
CA VAL A 249 -12.73 2.35 -24.36
C VAL A 249 -13.66 3.18 -25.23
N GLU A 250 -14.60 3.93 -24.63
CA GLU A 250 -15.49 4.84 -25.35
C GLU A 250 -14.73 5.90 -26.16
N PHE A 251 -13.67 6.49 -25.59
CA PHE A 251 -12.79 7.40 -26.33
C PHE A 251 -12.15 6.69 -27.52
N LEU A 252 -11.47 5.55 -27.28
CA LEU A 252 -10.75 4.78 -28.30
C LEU A 252 -11.65 4.25 -29.42
N THR A 253 -12.93 3.96 -29.15
CA THR A 253 -13.89 3.51 -30.17
C THR A 253 -14.46 4.63 -31.03
N ASN A 254 -14.35 5.89 -30.60
CA ASN A 254 -14.91 7.07 -31.29
C ASN A 254 -13.82 7.97 -31.89
N VAL A 255 -12.60 7.46 -31.99
CA VAL A 255 -11.45 8.17 -32.55
C VAL A 255 -11.62 8.35 -34.08
N SER A 256 -11.20 9.50 -34.61
CA SER A 256 -11.21 9.78 -36.05
C SER A 256 -10.12 9.01 -36.82
N ASP A 257 -10.25 8.94 -38.14
CA ASP A 257 -9.25 8.33 -39.02
C ASP A 257 -7.91 9.13 -39.04
N GLU A 258 -7.91 10.38 -38.58
CA GLU A 258 -6.74 11.28 -38.55
C GLU A 258 -5.94 11.22 -37.25
N VAL A 259 -6.17 10.19 -36.43
CA VAL A 259 -5.51 10.02 -35.14
C VAL A 259 -4.00 9.81 -35.23
N ILE A 260 -3.29 10.48 -34.33
CA ILE A 260 -1.85 10.32 -34.15
C ILE A 260 -1.60 9.49 -32.88
N VAL A 261 -0.84 8.41 -33.02
CA VAL A 261 -0.41 7.57 -31.88
C VAL A 261 1.09 7.70 -31.71
N ILE A 262 1.51 8.01 -30.48
CA ILE A 262 2.90 8.21 -30.09
C ILE A 262 3.24 7.19 -29.00
N ILE A 263 4.32 6.42 -29.18
CA ILE A 263 4.84 5.47 -28.19
C ILE A 263 6.26 5.85 -27.84
N ASN A 264 6.55 6.15 -26.57
CA ASN A 264 7.87 6.65 -26.11
C ASN A 264 8.43 7.77 -27.01
N ASP A 265 7.58 8.77 -27.31
CA ASP A 265 7.93 9.93 -28.14
C ASP A 265 8.15 9.64 -29.65
N GLU A 266 7.88 8.42 -30.11
CA GLU A 266 7.92 8.04 -31.53
C GLU A 266 6.50 7.87 -32.11
N VAL A 267 6.24 8.47 -33.29
CA VAL A 267 4.98 8.29 -34.02
C VAL A 267 4.92 6.88 -34.60
N VAL A 268 3.78 6.21 -34.45
CA VAL A 268 3.57 4.84 -34.94
C VAL A 268 2.99 4.87 -36.36
N ASP A 269 3.57 4.09 -37.27
CA ASP A 269 3.14 4.00 -38.68
C ASP A 269 1.71 3.49 -38.85
N ASN A 270 1.26 2.58 -37.97
CA ASN A 270 -0.07 1.96 -38.02
C ASN A 270 -0.88 2.22 -36.74
N PRO A 271 -1.45 3.43 -36.58
CA PRO A 271 -2.15 3.81 -35.35
C PRO A 271 -3.42 2.97 -35.11
N GLY A 272 -4.09 2.51 -36.17
CA GLY A 272 -5.32 1.69 -36.08
C GLY A 272 -5.12 0.35 -35.35
N ASP A 273 -3.98 -0.32 -35.56
CA ASP A 273 -3.65 -1.57 -34.86
C ASP A 273 -3.46 -1.34 -33.35
N VAL A 274 -2.85 -0.21 -32.98
CA VAL A 274 -2.65 0.18 -31.59
C VAL A 274 -4.00 0.51 -30.93
N ILE A 275 -4.83 1.30 -31.59
CA ILE A 275 -6.13 1.75 -31.06
C ILE A 275 -7.08 0.57 -30.91
N SER A 276 -7.22 -0.27 -31.94
CA SER A 276 -8.07 -1.47 -31.88
C SER A 276 -7.63 -2.42 -30.78
N THR A 277 -6.32 -2.58 -30.57
CA THR A 277 -5.75 -3.35 -29.47
C THR A 277 -6.07 -2.74 -28.11
N LEU A 278 -5.89 -1.44 -27.93
CA LEU A 278 -6.20 -0.74 -26.69
C LEU A 278 -7.71 -0.75 -26.40
N ALA A 279 -8.57 -0.73 -27.42
CA ALA A 279 -10.02 -0.85 -27.27
C ALA A 279 -10.47 -2.21 -26.73
N THR A 280 -9.62 -3.26 -26.82
CA THR A 280 -9.86 -4.56 -26.15
C THR A 280 -9.63 -4.56 -24.65
N LEU A 281 -9.30 -3.40 -24.07
CA LEU A 281 -9.04 -3.23 -22.64
C LEU A 281 -10.20 -3.79 -21.80
N GLY A 282 -9.91 -4.88 -21.09
CA GLY A 282 -10.87 -5.56 -20.24
C GLY A 282 -10.45 -5.59 -18.76
N THR A 283 -11.27 -6.24 -17.94
CA THR A 283 -10.92 -6.64 -16.56
C THR A 283 -9.88 -7.77 -16.53
N GLY A 284 -9.14 -7.99 -17.62
CA GLY A 284 -8.39 -9.20 -17.93
C GLY A 284 -7.59 -9.74 -16.73
N LYS A 285 -7.61 -11.07 -16.58
CA LYS A 285 -6.80 -11.79 -15.59
C LYS A 285 -5.33 -11.76 -16.01
N THR A 286 -4.69 -10.61 -15.94
CA THR A 286 -3.23 -10.53 -15.85
C THR A 286 -2.82 -11.15 -14.51
N ILE A 287 -1.82 -12.03 -14.57
CA ILE A 287 -1.64 -13.07 -13.54
C ILE A 287 -0.65 -12.60 -12.48
N LYS A 288 0.34 -11.80 -12.88
CA LYS A 288 1.40 -11.30 -11.99
C LYS A 288 1.74 -9.85 -12.29
N TRP A 289 2.29 -9.18 -11.29
CA TRP A 289 2.76 -7.80 -11.36
C TRP A 289 3.58 -7.52 -12.63
N PRO A 290 3.48 -6.30 -13.18
CA PRO A 290 4.23 -5.93 -14.38
C PRO A 290 5.73 -6.08 -14.13
N SER A 291 6.49 -6.48 -15.15
CA SER A 291 7.92 -6.24 -15.19
C SER A 291 8.14 -4.74 -15.07
N GLY A 292 9.06 -4.28 -14.21
CA GLY A 292 9.16 -2.87 -13.79
C GLY A 292 9.32 -1.83 -14.90
N LYS A 293 9.59 -2.22 -16.14
CA LYS A 293 9.61 -1.31 -17.28
C LYS A 293 8.20 -1.02 -17.78
N ARG A 294 7.84 0.26 -17.79
CA ARG A 294 6.64 0.79 -18.43
C ARG A 294 7.02 1.69 -19.58
N PHE A 295 6.18 1.74 -20.60
CA PHE A 295 6.29 2.68 -21.70
C PHE A 295 5.00 3.48 -21.84
N ARG A 296 5.13 4.70 -22.37
CA ARG A 296 4.01 5.63 -22.52
C ARG A 296 3.41 5.51 -23.91
N ILE A 297 2.09 5.49 -23.98
CA ILE A 297 1.32 5.66 -25.21
C ILE A 297 0.50 6.93 -25.08
N GLN A 298 0.58 7.80 -26.09
CA GLN A 298 -0.26 8.98 -26.23
C GLN A 298 -1.08 8.85 -27.52
N VAL A 299 -2.39 8.97 -27.41
CA VAL A 299 -3.33 8.99 -28.53
C VAL A 299 -3.87 10.40 -28.66
N VAL A 300 -3.61 11.08 -29.78
CA VAL A 300 -4.01 12.46 -30.03
C VAL A 300 -5.01 12.50 -31.18
N ASP A 301 -6.20 13.03 -30.92
CA ASP A 301 -7.28 13.15 -31.89
C ASP A 301 -8.06 14.46 -31.68
N SER A 302 -8.21 15.25 -32.74
CA SER A 302 -9.10 16.42 -32.78
C SER A 302 -8.93 17.42 -31.62
N GLY A 303 -7.70 17.60 -31.12
CA GLY A 303 -7.38 18.48 -29.99
C GLY A 303 -7.51 17.83 -28.61
N HIS A 304 -7.90 16.55 -28.54
CA HIS A 304 -7.86 15.73 -27.34
C HIS A 304 -6.63 14.80 -27.37
N SER A 305 -6.11 14.46 -26.19
CA SER A 305 -5.00 13.55 -25.97
C SER A 305 -5.31 12.62 -24.80
N LEU A 306 -5.19 11.32 -25.04
CA LEU A 306 -5.25 10.27 -24.04
C LEU A 306 -3.85 9.73 -23.81
N THR A 307 -3.35 9.86 -22.58
CA THR A 307 -2.08 9.27 -22.17
C THR A 307 -2.31 8.02 -21.33
N LEU A 308 -1.68 6.92 -21.71
CA LEU A 308 -1.66 5.64 -21.00
C LEU A 308 -0.22 5.22 -20.75
N GLU A 309 0.01 4.40 -19.72
CA GLU A 309 1.24 3.64 -19.58
C GLU A 309 0.93 2.15 -19.69
N LEU A 310 1.82 1.39 -20.31
CA LEU A 310 1.72 -0.05 -20.40
C LEU A 310 2.90 -0.69 -19.70
N GLY A 311 2.63 -1.69 -18.86
CA GLY A 311 3.65 -2.52 -18.22
C GLY A 311 3.45 -3.97 -18.61
N ARG A 312 4.48 -4.61 -19.20
CA ARG A 312 4.42 -6.01 -19.60
C ARG A 312 4.23 -6.93 -18.39
N ASP A 313 3.37 -7.94 -18.47
CA ASP A 313 3.22 -8.95 -17.42
C ASP A 313 4.52 -9.75 -17.29
N SER A 314 5.00 -9.96 -16.06
CA SER A 314 6.27 -10.63 -15.78
C SER A 314 6.30 -12.10 -16.20
N TRP A 315 5.14 -12.73 -16.39
CA TRP A 315 5.06 -14.14 -16.78
C TRP A 315 4.57 -14.34 -18.22
N LEU A 316 3.61 -13.52 -18.66
CA LEU A 316 3.06 -13.62 -20.00
C LEU A 316 3.59 -12.48 -20.86
N ASN A 317 4.52 -12.84 -21.75
CA ASN A 317 5.24 -11.89 -22.59
C ASN A 317 4.33 -11.19 -23.64
N THR A 318 3.09 -11.64 -23.80
CA THR A 318 2.02 -11.06 -24.64
C THR A 318 0.94 -10.34 -23.83
N ALA A 319 1.02 -10.31 -22.50
CA ALA A 319 0.03 -9.62 -21.67
C ALA A 319 0.62 -8.30 -21.16
N TYR A 320 -0.19 -7.25 -21.18
CA TYR A 320 0.19 -5.93 -20.71
C TYR A 320 -0.85 -5.40 -19.73
N TRP A 321 -0.37 -4.88 -18.62
CA TRP A 321 -1.14 -4.08 -17.67
C TRP A 321 -1.27 -2.66 -18.23
N VAL A 322 -2.48 -2.10 -18.21
CA VAL A 322 -2.74 -0.74 -18.70
C VAL A 322 -2.98 0.17 -17.50
N PHE A 323 -2.27 1.30 -17.51
CA PHE A 323 -2.23 2.30 -16.46
C PHE A 323 -2.75 3.64 -16.99
N TYR A 324 -3.57 4.34 -16.22
CA TYR A 324 -4.03 5.70 -16.50
C TYR A 324 -3.46 6.69 -15.49
N PRO A 325 -2.51 7.56 -15.85
CA PRO A 325 -1.81 8.44 -14.92
C PRO A 325 -2.65 9.60 -14.37
N GLY A 326 -3.87 9.83 -14.90
CA GLY A 326 -4.66 11.03 -14.58
C GLY A 326 -5.33 11.06 -13.20
N TYR A 327 -5.22 10.01 -12.37
CA TYR A 327 -5.77 10.01 -11.01
C TYR A 327 -4.73 9.50 -9.99
N ARG A 328 -4.73 10.09 -8.79
CA ARG A 328 -3.68 9.88 -7.77
C ARG A 328 -3.90 8.68 -6.85
N HIS A 329 -5.14 8.25 -6.57
CA HIS A 329 -5.39 7.21 -5.54
C HIS A 329 -5.68 5.80 -6.03
N THR A 330 -5.85 5.57 -7.32
CA THR A 330 -5.70 4.20 -7.82
C THR A 330 -4.22 3.86 -7.63
N ARG A 331 -3.85 3.21 -6.51
CA ARG A 331 -2.45 2.96 -6.07
C ARG A 331 -1.59 2.16 -7.06
N LEU A 332 -2.15 1.84 -8.22
CA LEU A 332 -1.50 1.23 -9.36
C LEU A 332 -1.99 1.80 -10.68
N ASN A 333 -2.83 2.85 -10.72
CA ASN A 333 -3.45 3.41 -11.93
C ASN A 333 -4.03 2.40 -12.91
N LYS A 334 -4.27 1.18 -12.42
CA LYS A 334 -4.39 -0.01 -13.23
C LYS A 334 -5.85 -0.18 -13.58
N ILE A 335 -6.18 0.18 -14.80
CA ILE A 335 -7.55 0.20 -15.29
C ILE A 335 -7.96 -1.14 -15.92
N GLY A 336 -6.97 -1.97 -16.28
CA GLY A 336 -7.19 -3.28 -16.87
C GLY A 336 -5.94 -3.89 -17.45
N GLY A 337 -6.12 -4.80 -18.39
CA GLY A 337 -5.05 -5.39 -19.15
C GLY A 337 -5.51 -5.79 -20.54
N ILE A 338 -4.54 -5.95 -21.43
CA ILE A 338 -4.70 -6.36 -22.83
C ILE A 338 -3.76 -7.53 -23.14
N LYS A 339 -4.05 -8.28 -24.21
CA LYS A 339 -3.18 -9.33 -24.74
C LYS A 339 -2.85 -9.03 -26.18
N THR A 340 -1.58 -8.85 -26.50
CA THR A 340 -1.11 -8.47 -27.84
C THR A 340 0.38 -8.75 -28.00
N THR A 341 0.83 -8.86 -29.25
CA THR A 341 2.25 -8.94 -29.63
C THR A 341 2.77 -7.64 -30.23
N ILE A 342 1.90 -6.66 -30.52
CA ILE A 342 2.25 -5.40 -31.21
C ILE A 342 3.30 -4.60 -30.42
N PHE A 343 3.27 -4.70 -29.09
CA PHE A 343 4.19 -3.98 -28.22
C PHE A 343 5.45 -4.76 -27.83
N TYR A 344 5.80 -5.85 -28.52
CA TYR A 344 6.96 -6.68 -28.14
C TYR A 344 8.29 -5.91 -28.21
N LYS A 345 8.37 -4.92 -29.10
CA LYS A 345 9.58 -4.11 -29.34
C LYS A 345 9.81 -2.99 -28.31
N TYR A 346 8.80 -2.66 -27.51
CA TYR A 346 8.83 -1.63 -26.47
C TYR A 346 8.91 -2.26 -25.08
#